data_AF-A0A246E8W9-F1
#
_entry.id   AF-A0A246E8W9-F1
#
_cell.length_a   1.000
_cell.length_b   1.000
_cell.length_c   1.000
_cell.angle_alpha   90.00
_cell.angle_beta   90.00
_cell.angle_gamma   90.00
#
_symmetry.space_group_name_H-M   'P 1'
#
loop_
_entity.id
_entity.type
_entity.pdbx_description
1 polymer ?
#
loop_
_entity_poly.entity_id
_entity_poly.type
_entity_poly.pdbx_seq_one_letter_code
_entity_poly.pdbx_strand_id
1 'polypeptide(L)'
;MPGGQASPYGNAGAHTVAYADDMNSETRHRPRYPVRSKALLEQWLADYLATGPRTSSSFKVAIQDESLGKDTGLVIMVPFGTPAEVYMQPAGPDRAEWVITLTGRDEDLTVSPQRLAGFAAELRVASDLCAYLQFRSIEWDRMSGMG
;
A
#
# COMPACT_ATOMS: atom_id res chain seq x y z
N MET A 1 -41.32 25.93 -45.75
CA MET A 1 -41.41 27.02 -44.75
C MET A 1 -42.67 26.84 -43.90
N PRO A 2 -42.59 26.26 -42.69
CA PRO A 2 -43.51 26.53 -41.56
C PRO A 2 -42.77 27.42 -40.53
N GLY A 3 -43.34 28.28 -39.68
CA GLY A 3 -44.60 28.27 -38.93
C GLY A 3 -44.24 28.32 -37.43
N GLY A 4 -44.84 29.20 -36.61
CA GLY A 4 -44.68 29.12 -35.15
C GLY A 4 -44.95 30.40 -34.34
N GLN A 5 -46.12 30.46 -33.73
CA GLN A 5 -46.67 31.49 -32.83
C GLN A 5 -46.09 31.34 -31.40
N ALA A 6 -45.74 32.43 -30.71
CA ALA A 6 -45.31 32.42 -29.30
C ALA A 6 -46.38 33.04 -28.38
N SER A 7 -46.73 32.29 -27.33
CA SER A 7 -47.71 32.65 -26.29
C SER A 7 -47.13 33.55 -25.18
N PRO A 8 -47.99 34.22 -24.38
CA PRO A 8 -47.59 35.25 -23.41
C PRO A 8 -47.75 34.77 -21.96
N TYR A 9 -46.71 34.78 -21.12
CA TYR A 9 -46.86 34.92 -19.67
C TYR A 9 -45.62 35.54 -19.04
N GLY A 10 -45.82 36.67 -18.37
CA GLY A 10 -44.81 37.39 -17.60
C GLY A 10 -44.68 36.88 -16.16
N ASN A 11 -43.42 36.70 -15.76
CA ASN A 11 -42.77 37.06 -14.50
C ASN A 11 -43.51 36.94 -13.15
N ALA A 12 -43.00 36.11 -12.23
CA ALA A 12 -42.52 36.52 -10.89
C ALA A 12 -42.27 35.27 -10.01
N GLY A 13 -41.08 35.17 -9.41
CA GLY A 13 -40.84 34.26 -8.29
C GLY A 13 -39.46 33.60 -8.31
N ALA A 14 -38.57 34.11 -7.48
CA ALA A 14 -37.20 33.66 -7.32
C ALA A 14 -37.07 32.19 -6.90
N HIS A 15 -36.21 31.44 -7.59
CA HIS A 15 -35.33 30.43 -6.99
C HIS A 15 -34.07 30.32 -7.85
N THR A 16 -33.09 31.18 -7.54
CA THR A 16 -31.70 30.98 -7.95
C THR A 16 -31.22 29.68 -7.32
N VAL A 17 -31.18 28.59 -8.09
CA VAL A 17 -30.28 27.48 -7.81
C VAL A 17 -29.11 27.68 -8.74
N ALA A 18 -28.15 28.48 -8.28
CA ALA A 18 -26.88 28.61 -8.95
C ALA A 18 -26.24 27.22 -9.00
N TYR A 19 -25.93 26.79 -10.21
CA TYR A 19 -25.06 25.66 -10.50
C TYR A 19 -23.67 26.02 -9.96
N ALA A 20 -23.45 25.87 -8.65
CA ALA A 20 -22.14 25.87 -8.04
C ALA A 20 -21.57 24.46 -8.24
N ASP A 21 -21.26 24.18 -9.51
CA ASP A 21 -20.20 23.23 -9.82
C ASP A 21 -18.89 23.85 -9.36
N ASP A 22 -18.00 22.97 -8.92
CA ASP A 22 -16.62 23.19 -8.56
C ASP A 22 -16.28 23.72 -7.15
N MET A 23 -15.32 23.02 -6.54
CA MET A 23 -14.58 23.35 -5.31
C MET A 23 -15.11 22.84 -3.95
N ASN A 24 -15.37 21.54 -3.79
CA ASN A 24 -14.99 20.85 -2.53
C ASN A 24 -14.86 19.31 -2.58
N SER A 25 -14.68 18.70 -3.76
CA SER A 25 -14.52 17.23 -3.87
C SER A 25 -13.18 16.68 -3.33
N GLU A 26 -12.25 17.53 -2.91
CA GLU A 26 -10.97 17.13 -2.31
C GLU A 26 -10.97 17.14 -0.78
N THR A 27 -12.06 16.71 -0.14
CA THR A 27 -11.88 16.17 1.21
C THR A 27 -11.24 14.80 1.05
N ARG A 28 -9.92 14.74 0.84
CA ARG A 28 -9.13 13.50 0.91
C ARG A 28 -9.59 12.78 2.17
N HIS A 29 -10.36 11.72 2.01
CA HIS A 29 -11.00 11.05 3.12
C HIS A 29 -9.87 10.47 3.97
N ARG A 30 -9.47 11.18 5.03
CA ARG A 30 -8.42 10.70 5.91
C ARG A 30 -8.89 9.33 6.41
N PRO A 31 -8.09 8.28 6.19
CA PRO A 31 -8.48 6.94 6.61
C PRO A 31 -8.76 6.96 8.11
N ARG A 32 -9.84 6.28 8.52
CA ARG A 32 -10.24 6.15 9.93
C ARG A 32 -9.36 5.17 10.72
N TYR A 33 -8.33 4.64 10.08
CA TYR A 33 -7.36 3.67 10.61
C TYR A 33 -5.93 4.20 10.44
N PRO A 34 -4.95 3.73 11.23
CA PRO A 34 -3.58 4.24 11.18
C PRO A 34 -2.91 3.78 9.89
N VAL A 35 -2.38 4.71 9.11
CA VAL A 35 -1.76 4.38 7.82
C VAL A 35 -0.32 3.91 8.03
N ARG A 36 0.07 2.85 7.34
CA ARG A 36 1.47 2.44 7.21
C ARG A 36 2.07 3.15 6.01
N SER A 37 2.32 4.45 6.19
CA SER A 37 2.85 5.28 5.13
C SER A 37 4.19 4.75 4.64
N LYS A 38 4.54 5.04 3.39
CA LYS A 38 5.85 4.70 2.84
C LYS A 38 6.98 5.15 3.77
N ALA A 39 6.94 6.40 4.23
CA ALA A 39 7.97 6.95 5.12
C ALA A 39 8.09 6.18 6.44
N LEU A 40 6.96 5.77 7.03
CA LEU A 40 6.94 4.97 8.25
C LEU A 40 7.55 3.58 8.01
N LEU A 41 7.22 2.95 6.90
CA LEU A 41 7.79 1.65 6.54
C LEU A 41 9.27 1.75 6.19
N GLU A 42 9.72 2.82 5.54
CA GLU A 42 11.14 3.07 5.28
C GLU A 42 11.91 3.21 6.60
N GLN A 43 11.34 3.90 7.59
CA GLN A 43 11.93 3.98 8.92
C GLN A 43 11.99 2.61 9.60
N TRP A 44 10.89 1.84 9.61
CA TRP A 44 10.86 0.53 10.25
C TRP A 44 11.83 -0.46 9.57
N LEU A 45 11.93 -0.41 8.25
CA LEU A 45 12.89 -1.20 7.49
C LEU A 45 14.33 -0.81 7.85
N ALA A 46 14.64 0.48 7.96
CA ALA A 46 15.94 0.95 8.39
C ALA A 46 16.28 0.48 9.82
N ASP A 47 15.33 0.59 10.76
CA ASP A 47 15.47 0.09 12.14
C ASP A 47 15.78 -1.42 12.14
N TYR A 48 15.00 -2.21 11.39
CA TYR A 48 15.20 -3.66 11.26
C TYR A 48 16.60 -3.98 10.74
N LEU A 49 17.04 -3.33 9.65
CA LEU A 49 18.34 -3.59 9.04
C LEU A 49 19.52 -3.13 9.90
N ALA A 50 19.34 -2.12 10.75
CA ALA A 50 20.38 -1.65 11.66
C ALA A 50 20.74 -2.67 12.75
N THR A 51 19.75 -3.46 13.21
CA THR A 51 19.92 -4.47 14.27
C THR A 51 19.79 -5.91 13.79
N GLY A 52 19.42 -6.09 12.52
CA GLY A 52 18.95 -7.34 11.96
C GLY A 52 20.05 -8.23 11.37
N PRO A 53 19.64 -9.29 10.64
CA PRO A 53 20.57 -10.24 10.05
C PRO A 53 21.43 -9.59 8.97
N ARG A 54 22.68 -10.07 8.84
CA ARG A 54 23.49 -9.75 7.65
C ARG A 54 22.89 -10.48 6.45
N THR A 55 22.41 -9.72 5.49
CA THR A 55 21.81 -10.20 4.23
C THR A 55 22.45 -9.49 3.05
N SER A 56 22.47 -10.14 1.89
CA SER A 56 22.84 -9.52 0.61
C SER A 56 21.62 -9.10 -0.23
N SER A 57 20.41 -9.31 0.31
CA SER A 57 19.16 -8.94 -0.34
C SER A 57 19.01 -7.42 -0.43
N SER A 58 18.35 -6.98 -1.50
CA SER A 58 17.96 -5.57 -1.65
C SER A 58 16.51 -5.38 -1.21
N PHE A 59 16.20 -4.18 -0.72
CA PHE A 59 14.87 -3.83 -0.21
C PHE A 59 14.39 -2.52 -0.82
N LYS A 60 13.08 -2.42 -1.01
CA LYS A 60 12.40 -1.21 -1.50
C LYS A 60 11.05 -1.08 -0.82
N VAL A 61 10.67 0.15 -0.46
CA VAL A 61 9.28 0.47 -0.09
C VAL A 61 8.60 1.14 -1.28
N ALA A 62 7.44 0.62 -1.67
CA ALA A 62 6.63 1.15 -2.75
C ALA A 62 5.26 1.62 -2.23
N ILE A 63 4.69 2.60 -2.95
CA ILE A 63 3.29 3.02 -2.76
C ILE A 63 2.44 2.05 -3.55
N GLN A 64 1.37 1.51 -2.94
CA GLN A 64 0.35 0.77 -3.67
C GLN A 64 -0.60 1.77 -4.35
N ASP A 65 -0.98 1.45 -5.58
CA ASP A 65 -1.69 2.30 -6.54
C ASP A 65 -2.68 3.33 -5.92
N GLU A 66 -2.56 4.57 -6.40
CA GLU A 66 -3.21 5.78 -5.89
C GLU A 66 -4.71 5.83 -6.18
N SER A 67 -5.25 4.90 -6.98
CA SER A 67 -6.67 4.83 -7.36
C SER A 67 -7.64 4.66 -6.17
N LEU A 68 -7.15 4.15 -5.04
CA LEU A 68 -7.88 4.07 -3.77
C LEU A 68 -7.40 5.07 -2.70
N GLY A 69 -6.49 5.99 -3.05
CA GLY A 69 -6.00 7.05 -2.18
C GLY A 69 -5.21 6.56 -0.96
N LYS A 70 -4.50 5.43 -1.10
CA LYS A 70 -3.90 4.74 0.04
C LYS A 70 -2.39 4.61 -0.13
N ASP A 71 -1.67 5.40 0.65
CA ASP A 71 -0.27 5.15 1.05
C ASP A 71 -0.22 3.90 1.97
N THR A 72 -0.79 2.78 1.53
CA THR A 72 -0.72 1.49 2.18
C THR A 72 0.56 0.84 1.70
N GLY A 73 1.57 0.88 2.57
CA GLY A 73 2.91 0.59 2.14
C GLY A 73 3.14 -0.88 1.81
N LEU A 74 3.91 -1.08 0.74
CA LEU A 74 4.39 -2.35 0.23
C LEU A 74 5.90 -2.42 0.46
N VAL A 75 6.37 -3.46 1.14
CA VAL A 75 7.81 -3.74 1.22
C VAL A 75 8.15 -4.85 0.23
N ILE A 76 9.14 -4.58 -0.61
CA ILE A 76 9.65 -5.49 -1.64
C ILE A 76 11.06 -5.87 -1.24
N MET A 77 11.33 -7.17 -1.18
CA MET A 77 12.65 -7.75 -1.01
C MET A 77 13.03 -8.54 -2.26
N VAL A 78 14.24 -8.33 -2.77
CA VAL A 78 14.82 -9.13 -3.86
C VAL A 78 15.96 -9.96 -3.27
N PRO A 79 15.76 -11.28 -3.07
CA PRO A 79 16.79 -12.16 -2.52
C PRO A 79 18.01 -12.25 -3.41
N PHE A 80 19.20 -12.10 -2.83
CA PHE A 80 20.45 -12.16 -3.59
C PHE A 80 20.62 -13.48 -4.34
N GLY A 81 21.09 -13.39 -5.58
CA GLY A 81 21.36 -14.58 -6.41
C GLY A 81 20.10 -15.32 -6.85
N THR A 82 18.92 -14.70 -6.73
CA THR A 82 17.64 -15.27 -7.18
C THR A 82 16.88 -14.27 -8.03
N PRO A 83 16.20 -14.71 -9.11
CA PRO A 83 15.24 -13.88 -9.81
C PRO A 83 13.84 -13.95 -9.17
N ALA A 84 13.73 -14.17 -7.86
CA ALA A 84 12.45 -14.10 -7.15
C ALA A 84 12.27 -12.70 -6.55
N GLU A 85 11.01 -12.29 -6.39
CA GLU A 85 10.66 -11.11 -5.61
C GLU A 85 9.74 -11.53 -4.47
N VAL A 86 9.95 -10.91 -3.31
CA VAL A 86 9.13 -11.16 -2.13
C VAL A 86 8.44 -9.87 -1.73
N TYR A 87 7.12 -9.92 -1.73
CA TYR A 87 6.25 -8.80 -1.39
C TYR A 87 5.69 -9.00 0.01
N MET A 88 5.72 -7.96 0.82
CA MET A 88 5.15 -7.95 2.17
C MET A 88 4.22 -6.75 2.28
N GLN A 89 2.99 -7.02 2.69
CA GLN A 89 1.94 -6.01 2.80
C GLN A 89 0.98 -6.35 3.95
N PRO A 90 0.28 -5.36 4.51
CA PRO A 90 -0.87 -5.62 5.36
C PRO A 90 -1.90 -6.51 4.65
N ALA A 91 -2.54 -7.42 5.39
CA ALA A 91 -3.60 -8.28 4.87
C ALA A 91 -4.86 -7.50 4.45
N GLY A 92 -4.98 -6.26 4.91
CA GLY A 92 -6.02 -5.30 4.54
C GLY A 92 -5.68 -3.91 5.08
N PRO A 93 -6.40 -2.86 4.64
CA PRO A 93 -6.05 -1.48 4.99
C PRO A 93 -6.05 -1.16 6.48
N ASP A 94 -6.92 -1.82 7.26
CA ASP A 94 -7.10 -1.67 8.71
C ASP A 94 -6.54 -2.86 9.51
N ARG A 95 -5.73 -3.72 8.88
CA ARG A 95 -5.22 -4.94 9.51
C ARG A 95 -3.77 -4.77 9.95
N ALA A 96 -3.51 -5.13 11.19
CA ALA A 96 -2.14 -5.28 11.70
C ALA A 96 -1.46 -6.56 11.23
N GLU A 97 -2.23 -7.53 10.71
CA GLU A 97 -1.73 -8.78 10.13
C GLU A 97 -1.02 -8.51 8.81
N TRP A 98 0.11 -9.18 8.57
CA TRP A 98 0.88 -9.07 7.33
C TRP A 98 0.88 -10.39 6.57
N VAL A 99 0.90 -10.28 5.24
CA VAL A 99 1.06 -11.40 4.34
C VAL A 99 2.34 -11.25 3.54
N ILE A 100 2.93 -12.40 3.20
CA ILE A 100 4.13 -12.50 2.38
C ILE A 100 3.78 -13.25 1.08
N THR A 101 4.13 -12.66 -0.05
CA THR A 101 3.95 -13.27 -1.38
C THR A 101 5.33 -13.48 -1.98
N LEU A 102 5.70 -14.73 -2.21
CA LEU A 102 6.83 -15.11 -3.05
C LEU A 102 6.33 -15.27 -4.48
N THR A 103 6.85 -14.49 -5.43
CA THR A 103 6.40 -14.63 -6.81
C THR A 103 6.79 -15.98 -7.40
N GLY A 104 5.79 -16.62 -8.00
CA GLY A 104 5.98 -17.83 -8.78
C GLY A 104 6.78 -17.52 -10.06
N ARG A 105 7.38 -18.57 -10.62
CA ARG A 105 8.02 -18.52 -11.93
C ARG A 105 7.18 -19.28 -12.94
N ASP A 106 7.33 -18.88 -14.20
CA ASP A 106 6.77 -19.64 -15.33
C ASP A 106 7.55 -20.95 -15.58
N GLU A 107 8.76 -21.07 -15.03
CA GLU A 107 9.68 -22.21 -15.21
C GLU A 107 10.31 -22.69 -13.90
N ASP A 108 10.63 -23.99 -13.84
CA ASP A 108 11.28 -24.63 -12.69
C ASP A 108 12.68 -24.05 -12.42
N LEU A 109 13.01 -23.84 -11.14
CA LEU A 109 14.35 -23.43 -10.72
C LEU A 109 15.22 -24.64 -10.39
N THR A 110 16.15 -24.99 -11.28
CA THR A 110 17.21 -25.97 -11.00
C THR A 110 18.45 -25.28 -10.42
N VAL A 111 18.86 -25.64 -9.20
CA VAL A 111 20.02 -25.06 -8.49
C VAL A 111 20.81 -26.13 -7.73
N SER A 112 22.07 -25.82 -7.40
CA SER A 112 22.87 -26.66 -6.50
C SER A 112 22.35 -26.59 -5.06
N PRO A 113 22.65 -27.60 -4.21
CA PRO A 113 22.26 -27.60 -2.80
C PRO A 113 22.71 -26.35 -2.03
N GLN A 114 23.91 -25.85 -2.32
CA GLN A 114 24.48 -24.65 -1.68
C GLN A 114 23.69 -23.40 -2.06
N ARG A 115 23.28 -23.27 -3.32
CA ARG A 115 22.41 -22.15 -3.76
C ARG A 115 21.02 -22.26 -3.15
N LEU A 116 20.46 -23.46 -3.03
CA LEU A 116 19.18 -23.67 -2.36
C LEU A 116 19.25 -23.27 -0.88
N ALA A 117 20.32 -23.64 -0.18
CA ALA A 117 20.54 -23.24 1.21
C ALA A 117 20.65 -21.71 1.37
N GLY A 118 21.37 -21.05 0.47
CA GLY A 118 21.45 -19.58 0.43
C GLY A 118 20.07 -18.93 0.22
N PHE A 119 19.28 -19.45 -0.73
CA PHE A 119 17.93 -18.95 -0.96
C PHE A 119 17.02 -19.15 0.26
N ALA A 120 17.08 -20.31 0.92
CA ALA A 120 16.31 -20.58 2.14
C ALA A 120 16.69 -19.61 3.27
N ALA A 121 17.97 -19.26 3.41
CA ALA A 121 18.44 -18.26 4.37
C ALA A 121 17.86 -16.87 4.07
N GLU A 122 17.78 -16.46 2.80
CA GLU A 122 17.15 -15.20 2.43
C GLU A 122 15.62 -15.22 2.66
N LEU A 123 14.93 -16.33 2.37
CA LEU A 123 13.50 -16.48 2.70
C LEU A 123 13.25 -16.41 4.21
N ARG A 124 14.20 -16.88 5.03
CA ARG A 124 14.14 -16.72 6.49
C ARG A 124 14.18 -15.24 6.89
N VAL A 125 15.06 -14.44 6.26
CA VAL A 125 15.11 -12.97 6.46
C VAL A 125 13.79 -12.33 6.06
N ALA A 126 13.22 -12.72 4.93
CA ALA A 126 11.92 -12.22 4.47
C ALA A 126 10.80 -12.52 5.49
N SER A 127 10.78 -13.74 6.04
CA SER A 127 9.85 -14.14 7.08
C SER A 127 10.02 -13.34 8.37
N ASP A 128 11.26 -13.08 8.80
CA ASP A 128 11.55 -12.27 9.99
C ASP A 128 11.11 -10.81 9.81
N LEU A 129 11.41 -10.22 8.66
CA LEU A 129 10.99 -8.86 8.34
C LEU A 129 9.47 -8.74 8.34
N CYS A 130 8.74 -9.69 7.74
CA CYS A 130 7.28 -9.69 7.72
C CYS A 130 6.70 -9.76 9.15
N ALA A 131 7.24 -10.63 10.00
CA ALA A 131 6.83 -10.73 11.41
C ALA A 131 7.13 -9.44 12.19
N TYR A 132 8.28 -8.82 11.95
CA TYR A 132 8.66 -7.53 12.54
C TYR A 132 7.69 -6.41 12.14
N LEU A 133 7.31 -6.33 10.87
CA LEU A 133 6.36 -5.34 10.35
C LEU A 133 4.96 -5.50 10.97
N GLN A 134 4.53 -6.75 11.18
CA GLN A 134 3.31 -7.06 11.92
C GLN A 134 3.39 -6.61 13.38
N PHE A 135 4.50 -6.90 14.07
CA PHE A 135 4.69 -6.45 15.44
C PHE A 135 4.63 -4.92 15.57
N ARG A 136 5.39 -4.19 14.72
CA ARG A 136 5.38 -2.72 14.69
C ARG A 136 4.00 -2.18 14.35
N SER A 137 3.25 -2.87 13.50
CA SER A 137 1.87 -2.51 13.16
C SER A 137 0.95 -2.60 14.38
N ILE A 138 1.04 -3.65 15.19
CA ILE A 138 0.23 -3.78 16.42
C ILE A 138 0.55 -2.63 17.41
N GLU A 139 1.83 -2.30 17.58
CA GLU A 139 2.24 -1.19 18.44
C GLU A 139 1.73 0.15 17.92
N TRP A 140 1.83 0.38 16.61
CA TRP A 140 1.35 1.58 15.94
C TRP A 140 -0.17 1.78 16.13
N ASP A 141 -0.96 0.71 16.03
CA ASP A 141 -2.41 0.79 16.26
C ASP A 141 -2.74 1.16 17.71
N ARG A 142 -2.03 0.58 18.68
CA ARG A 142 -2.17 0.94 20.10
C ARG A 142 -1.84 2.40 20.36
N MET A 143 -0.71 2.88 19.84
CA MET A 143 -0.28 4.28 20.01
C MET A 143 -1.21 5.27 19.32
N SER A 144 -1.82 4.86 18.20
CA SER A 144 -2.76 5.69 17.44
C SER A 144 -4.18 5.69 18.02
N GLY A 145 -4.42 5.01 19.15
CA GLY A 145 -5.72 4.99 19.84
C GLY A 145 -6.73 3.97 19.31
N MET A 146 -6.26 2.91 18.63
CA MET A 146 -7.08 1.82 18.07
C MET A 146 -6.71 0.43 18.61
N GLY A 147 -6.04 0.37 19.77
CA GLY A 147 -5.60 -0.86 20.43
C GLY A 147 -6.63 -1.52 21.34
#